data_AF-A0A1H8W627-F1
#
_entry.id   AF-A0A1H8W627-F1
#
_cell.length_a   1.000
_cell.length_b   1.000
_cell.length_c   1.000
_cell.angle_alpha   90.00
_cell.angle_beta   90.00
_cell.angle_gamma   90.00
#
_symmetry.space_group_name_H-M   'P 1'
#
loop_
_entity.id
_entity.type
_entity.pdbx_description
1 polymer ?
#
loop_
_entity_poly.entity_id
_entity_poly.type
_entity_poly.pdbx_seq_one_letter_code
_entity_poly.pdbx_strand_id
1 'polypeptide(L)'
;MIVNSRIRPIVASSVMAAAIVVTMVEPAFAQAAGIETVLQNIVDMLTGNIAKLLAVIAVIVICIAWMFGYMDLRRAGFWIIGIGGIFGATELVNTIVGS
;
A
#
# COMPACT_ATOMS: atom_id res chain seq x y z
N MET A 1 -12.25 -36.57 -48.89
CA MET A 1 -11.44 -36.23 -47.70
C MET A 1 -12.19 -36.67 -46.45
N ILE A 2 -11.88 -37.86 -45.93
CA ILE A 2 -12.52 -38.40 -44.71
C ILE A 2 -11.51 -38.21 -43.58
N VAL A 3 -11.59 -37.08 -42.89
CA VAL A 3 -10.74 -36.82 -41.72
C VAL A 3 -11.34 -37.57 -40.53
N ASN A 4 -10.53 -38.48 -40.00
CA ASN A 4 -10.84 -39.54 -39.06
C ASN A 4 -11.47 -39.03 -37.75
N SER A 5 -12.60 -39.61 -37.33
CA SER A 5 -13.37 -39.24 -36.12
C SER A 5 -12.63 -39.46 -34.80
N ARG A 6 -11.46 -40.11 -34.82
CA ARG A 6 -10.60 -40.35 -33.65
C ARG A 6 -9.78 -39.15 -33.18
N ILE A 7 -9.73 -38.06 -33.95
CA ILE A 7 -8.90 -36.87 -33.64
C ILE A 7 -9.65 -35.86 -32.77
N ARG A 8 -11.00 -35.86 -32.78
CA ARG A 8 -11.84 -34.95 -31.98
C ARG A 8 -11.57 -35.02 -30.46
N PRO A 9 -11.41 -36.18 -29.79
CA PRO A 9 -11.19 -36.21 -28.35
C PRO A 9 -9.78 -35.76 -27.94
N ILE A 10 -8.78 -35.93 -28.82
CA ILE A 10 -7.39 -35.49 -28.57
C ILE A 10 -7.28 -33.97 -28.71
N VAL A 11 -7.96 -33.39 -29.70
CA VAL A 11 -8.03 -31.93 -29.86
C VAL A 11 -8.86 -31.30 -28.74
N ALA A 12 -9.96 -31.94 -28.33
CA ALA A 12 -10.75 -31.47 -27.19
C ALA A 12 -9.95 -31.55 -25.88
N SER A 13 -9.22 -32.64 -25.62
CA SER A 13 -8.40 -32.77 -24.42
C SER A 13 -7.18 -31.85 -24.44
N SER A 14 -6.57 -31.59 -25.59
CA SER A 14 -5.47 -30.63 -25.71
C SER A 14 -5.94 -29.18 -25.50
N VAL A 15 -7.13 -28.82 -26.00
CA VAL A 15 -7.73 -27.50 -25.78
C VAL A 15 -8.17 -27.34 -24.32
N MET A 16 -8.71 -28.38 -23.69
CA MET A 16 -9.11 -28.34 -22.28
C MET A 16 -7.90 -28.33 -21.34
N ALA A 17 -6.83 -29.07 -21.65
CA ALA A 17 -5.56 -29.00 -20.94
C ALA A 17 -4.87 -27.65 -21.13
N ALA A 18 -4.90 -27.06 -22.33
CA ALA A 18 -4.42 -25.71 -22.58
C ALA A 18 -5.24 -24.66 -21.84
N ALA A 19 -6.57 -24.82 -21.76
CA ALA A 19 -7.44 -23.94 -20.97
C ALA A 19 -7.14 -24.06 -19.47
N ILE A 20 -6.93 -25.27 -18.95
CA ILE A 20 -6.56 -25.50 -17.55
C ILE A 20 -5.19 -24.89 -17.24
N VAL A 21 -4.20 -25.05 -18.13
CA VAL A 21 -2.89 -24.41 -18.02
C VAL A 21 -3.01 -22.89 -18.08
N VAL A 22 -3.80 -22.31 -19.00
CA VAL A 22 -4.04 -20.86 -19.06
C VAL A 22 -4.74 -20.33 -17.79
N THR A 23 -5.64 -21.11 -17.18
CA THR A 23 -6.27 -20.73 -15.90
C THR A 23 -5.40 -20.96 -14.66
N MET A 24 -4.34 -21.78 -14.78
CA MET A 24 -3.42 -22.12 -13.68
C MET A 24 -2.08 -21.39 -13.78
N VAL A 25 -1.75 -20.82 -14.94
CA VAL A 25 -0.45 -20.19 -15.18
C VAL A 25 -0.28 -18.89 -14.43
N GLU A 26 -1.33 -18.17 -14.00
CA GLU A 26 -1.09 -16.95 -13.21
C GLU A 26 -2.32 -16.34 -12.50
N PRO A 27 -2.69 -16.84 -11.31
CA PRO A 27 -3.23 -15.98 -10.25
C PRO A 27 -2.13 -15.58 -9.24
N ALA A 28 -1.00 -16.28 -9.21
CA ALA A 28 0.04 -16.11 -8.19
C ALA A 28 1.09 -15.04 -8.53
N PHE A 29 1.38 -14.75 -9.81
CA PHE A 29 2.40 -13.75 -10.18
C PHE A 29 1.83 -12.38 -10.60
N ALA A 30 0.53 -12.25 -10.86
CA ALA A 30 -0.10 -10.97 -11.19
C ALA A 30 -0.82 -10.29 -10.01
N GLN A 31 -1.14 -11.04 -8.95
CA GLN A 31 -1.82 -10.51 -7.75
C GLN A 31 -0.83 -10.09 -6.64
N ALA A 32 0.42 -10.55 -6.71
CA ALA A 32 1.51 -10.09 -5.85
C ALA A 32 1.93 -8.65 -6.15
N ALA A 33 1.85 -8.20 -7.42
CA ALA A 33 2.27 -6.85 -7.81
C ALA A 33 1.21 -5.77 -7.52
N GLY A 34 -0.09 -6.10 -7.54
CA GLY A 34 -1.17 -5.11 -7.43
C GLY A 34 -1.47 -4.65 -6.01
N ILE A 35 -1.55 -5.57 -5.04
CA ILE A 35 -1.89 -5.22 -3.65
C ILE A 35 -0.76 -4.44 -2.99
N GLU A 36 0.49 -4.84 -3.19
CA GLU A 36 1.65 -4.12 -2.66
C GLU A 36 1.74 -2.72 -3.26
N THR A 37 1.57 -2.59 -4.58
CA THR A 37 1.55 -1.28 -5.26
C THR A 37 0.41 -0.38 -4.77
N VAL A 38 -0.79 -0.94 -4.55
CA VAL A 38 -1.91 -0.19 -3.98
C VAL A 38 -1.64 0.23 -2.54
N LEU A 39 -1.05 -0.65 -1.72
CA LEU A 39 -0.70 -0.34 -0.33
C LEU A 39 0.38 0.74 -0.26
N GLN A 40 1.40 0.67 -1.10
CA GLN A 40 2.45 1.69 -1.17
C GLN A 40 1.91 3.02 -1.69
N ASN A 41 1.04 3.02 -2.72
CA ASN A 41 0.37 4.24 -3.16
C ASN A 41 -0.47 4.88 -2.04
N ILE A 42 -1.14 4.09 -1.19
CA ILE A 42 -1.86 4.61 -0.03
C ILE A 42 -0.89 5.18 0.99
N VAL A 43 0.20 4.48 1.32
CA VAL A 43 1.23 4.97 2.25
C VAL A 43 1.86 6.26 1.72
N ASP A 44 2.17 6.35 0.43
CA ASP A 44 2.71 7.53 -0.23
C ASP A 44 1.70 8.68 -0.27
N MET A 45 0.42 8.39 -0.47
CA MET A 45 -0.63 9.41 -0.35
C MET A 45 -0.79 9.92 1.08
N LEU A 46 -0.68 9.04 2.08
CA LEU A 46 -0.83 9.37 3.50
C LEU A 46 0.42 10.01 4.13
N THR A 47 1.61 9.74 3.61
CA THR A 47 2.90 10.27 4.12
C THR A 47 3.54 11.28 3.17
N GLY A 48 2.95 11.49 1.99
CA GLY A 48 3.44 12.37 0.95
C GLY A 48 3.38 13.86 1.30
N ASN A 49 3.66 14.70 0.31
CA ASN A 49 3.84 16.14 0.50
C ASN A 49 2.60 16.84 1.09
N ILE A 50 1.40 16.37 0.75
CA ILE A 50 0.14 16.93 1.28
C ILE A 50 0.04 16.72 2.79
N ALA A 51 0.34 15.52 3.28
CA ALA A 51 0.31 15.23 4.72
C ALA A 51 1.37 16.03 5.49
N LYS A 52 2.57 16.18 4.92
CA LYS A 52 3.62 17.05 5.47
C LYS A 52 3.15 18.49 5.60
N LEU A 53 2.52 19.05 4.57
CA LEU A 53 1.99 20.42 4.60
C LEU A 53 0.90 20.60 5.66
N LEU A 54 -0.03 19.65 5.78
CA LEU A 54 -1.06 19.67 6.82
C LEU A 54 -0.45 19.64 8.24
N ALA A 55 0.57 18.81 8.45
CA ALA A 55 1.26 18.74 9.73
C ALA A 55 1.99 20.06 10.07
N VAL A 56 2.64 20.70 9.10
CA VAL A 56 3.29 22.00 9.32
C VAL A 56 2.27 23.05 9.77
N ILE A 57 1.11 23.10 9.11
CA ILE A 57 0.03 24.02 9.50
C ILE A 57 -0.45 23.73 10.93
N ALA A 58 -0.65 22.45 11.28
CA ALA A 58 -1.06 22.06 12.63
C ALA A 58 -0.04 22.48 13.70
N VAL A 59 1.27 22.30 13.45
CA VAL A 59 2.33 22.74 14.35
C VAL A 59 2.30 24.25 14.56
N ILE A 60 2.12 25.03 13.49
CA ILE A 60 2.02 26.50 13.58
C ILE A 60 0.83 26.89 14.48
N VAL A 61 -0.33 26.26 14.29
CA VAL A 61 -1.52 26.55 15.11
C VAL A 61 -1.29 26.19 16.59
N ILE A 62 -0.63 25.07 16.89
CA ILE A 62 -0.30 24.67 18.26
C ILE A 62 0.64 25.69 18.93
N CYS A 63 1.68 26.14 18.21
CA CYS A 63 2.60 27.16 18.72
C CYS A 63 1.87 28.47 19.04
N ILE A 64 0.96 28.90 18.16
CA ILE A 64 0.15 30.10 18.36
C ILE A 64 -0.81 29.92 19.55
N ALA A 65 -1.53 28.80 19.62
CA ALA A 65 -2.46 28.51 20.71
C ALA A 65 -1.75 28.45 22.07
N TRP A 66 -0.51 27.96 22.07
CA TRP A 66 0.34 27.94 23.26
C TRP A 66 0.77 29.35 23.68
N MET A 67 1.17 30.22 22.74
CA MET A 67 1.54 31.61 23.05
C MET A 67 0.38 32.42 23.64
N PHE A 68 -0.86 32.15 23.23
CA PHE A 68 -2.06 32.81 23.76
C PHE A 68 -2.61 32.17 25.05
N GLY A 69 -1.91 31.16 25.61
CA GLY A 69 -2.32 30.52 26.86
C GLY A 69 -3.58 29.66 26.75
N TYR A 70 -4.05 29.35 25.54
CA TYR A 70 -5.17 28.41 25.34
C TYR A 70 -4.76 26.96 25.60
N MET A 71 -3.46 26.67 25.61
CA MET A 71 -2.91 25.33 25.83
C MET A 71 -1.64 25.40 26.68
N ASP A 72 -1.50 24.47 27.64
CA ASP A 72 -0.28 24.33 28.45
C ASP A 72 0.84 23.58 27.71
N LEU A 73 2.09 23.80 28.11
CA LEU A 73 3.29 23.13 27.59
C LEU A 73 3.14 21.60 27.55
N ARG A 74 2.47 21.02 28.54
CA ARG A 74 2.23 19.57 28.63
C ARG A 74 1.31 19.07 27.52
N ARG A 75 0.24 19.80 27.22
CA ARG A 75 -0.69 19.44 26.13
C ARG A 75 -0.03 19.65 24.77
N ALA A 76 0.68 20.75 24.59
CA ALA A 76 1.44 21.01 23.36
C ALA A 76 2.51 19.93 23.10
N GLY A 77 3.21 19.49 24.15
CA GLY A 77 4.23 18.43 24.06
C GLY A 77 3.69 17.10 23.53
N PHE A 78 2.50 16.68 23.97
CA PHE A 78 1.88 15.45 23.45
C PHE A 78 1.55 15.53 21.96
N TRP A 79 1.08 16.69 21.49
CA TRP A 79 0.83 16.90 20.07
C TRP A 79 2.11 16.82 19.23
N ILE A 80 3.20 17.46 19.70
CA ILE A 80 4.49 17.43 19.00
C ILE A 80 5.05 16.00 18.93
N ILE A 81 4.99 15.24 20.03
CA ILE A 81 5.42 13.84 20.05
C ILE A 81 4.58 12.98 19.10
N GLY A 82 3.26 13.18 19.07
CA GLY A 82 2.37 12.46 18.16
C GLY A 82 2.69 12.71 16.69
N ILE A 83 2.94 13.96 16.31
CA ILE A 83 3.35 14.33 14.94
C ILE A 83 4.70 13.70 14.61
N GLY A 84 5.68 13.79 15.51
CA GLY A 84 6.99 13.15 15.33
C GLY A 84 6.89 11.62 15.16
N GLY A 85 6.01 10.97 15.91
CA GLY A 85 5.75 9.53 15.80
C GLY A 85 5.12 9.14 14.46
N ILE A 86 4.17 9.92 13.93
CA ILE A 86 3.51 9.63 12.65
C ILE A 86 4.52 9.71 11.49
N PHE A 87 5.37 10.74 11.46
CA PHE A 87 6.37 10.87 10.39
C PHE A 87 7.58 9.96 10.58
N GLY A 88 7.94 9.61 11.82
CA GLY A 88 9.01 8.66 12.12
C GLY A 88 8.60 7.19 11.98
N ALA A 89 7.30 6.88 11.88
CA ALA A 89 6.80 5.51 11.82
C ALA A 89 7.40 4.71 10.66
N THR A 90 7.53 5.31 9.48
CA THR A 90 8.08 4.63 8.30
C THR A 90 9.53 4.19 8.52
N GLU A 91 10.38 5.05 9.10
CA GLU A 91 11.78 4.72 9.40
C GLU A 91 11.90 3.65 10.48
N LEU A 92 11.05 3.71 11.52
CA LEU A 92 11.03 2.72 12.59
C LEU A 92 10.64 1.33 12.06
N VAL A 93 9.60 1.25 11.24
CA VAL A 93 9.15 -0.02 10.65
C VAL A 93 10.21 -0.58 9.71
N ASN A 94 10.82 0.25 8.86
CA ASN A 94 11.88 -0.17 7.96
C ASN A 94 13.10 -0.73 8.71
N THR A 95 13.42 -0.19 9.89
CA THR A 95 14.52 -0.68 10.72
C THR A 95 14.23 -2.02 11.38
N ILE A 96 12.96 -2.31 11.70
CA ILE A 96 12.53 -3.54 12.39
C ILE A 96 12.35 -4.70 11.41
N VAL A 97 11.74 -4.45 10.26
CA VAL A 97 11.40 -5.51 9.29
C VAL A 97 12.62 -5.87 8.41
N GLY A 98 13.62 -4.98 8.34
CA GLY A 98 14.78 -5.13 7.47
C GLY A 98 14.45 -4.69 6.04
N SER A 99 15.42 -4.06 5.38
CA SER A 99 15.33 -3.62 3.97
C SER A 99 15.35 -4.80 3.00
#